data_AF-A0A3G2KSK5-F1
#
_entry.id   AF-A0A3G2KSK5-F1
#
_cell.length_a   1.000
_cell.length_b   1.000
_cell.length_c   1.000
_cell.angle_alpha   90.00
_cell.angle_beta   90.00
_cell.angle_gamma   90.00
#
_symmetry.space_group_name_H-M   'P 1'
#
loop_
_entity.id
_entity.type
_entity.pdbx_description
1 polymer ?
#
loop_
_entity_poly.entity_id
_entity_poly.type
_entity_poly.pdbx_seq_one_letter_code
_entity_poly.pdbx_strand_id
1 'polypeptide(L)'
;MDNSLDVSHFPFVHDGWLGDRNYTEVEDYEVKVDKDSLTMGKYQFHASKFNNNTQDNSRVTSYSMSHPLCQYCSTEASEIRIVDLMTITPIDEDNSVLRYLIMWKDSKTLDSKTLESKILAKFDQTIEEDIRILHSQQPTRLPLLAPKQINTQWFPHEVHVPSDRCTVAYRRWLKELGVTYGVC
;
A
#
# COMPACT_ATOMS: atom_id res chain seq x y z
N MET A 1 -1.06 1.81 7.69
CA MET A 1 -2.15 1.51 6.74
C MET A 1 -2.13 2.49 5.58
N ASP A 2 -2.11 3.80 5.84
CA ASP A 2 -2.13 4.81 4.78
C ASP A 2 -1.03 4.61 3.71
N ASN A 3 0.23 4.48 4.13
CA ASN A 3 1.34 4.17 3.22
C ASN A 3 1.15 2.88 2.40
N SER A 4 0.53 1.83 2.96
CA SER A 4 0.25 0.58 2.24
C SER A 4 -0.88 0.70 1.20
N LEU A 5 -1.71 1.75 1.29
CA LEU A 5 -2.73 2.09 0.28
C LEU A 5 -2.22 3.06 -0.78
N ASP A 6 -1.09 3.71 -0.52
CA ASP A 6 -0.43 4.62 -1.45
C ASP A 6 0.36 3.81 -2.48
N VAL A 7 0.00 3.92 -3.76
CA VAL A 7 0.71 3.23 -4.85
C VAL A 7 1.74 4.11 -5.55
N SER A 8 1.71 5.43 -5.29
CA SER A 8 2.51 6.42 -6.01
C SER A 8 3.97 6.44 -5.57
N HIS A 9 4.26 5.91 -4.36
CA HIS A 9 5.62 5.85 -3.84
C HIS A 9 6.46 4.71 -4.43
N PHE A 10 5.84 3.74 -5.12
CA PHE A 10 6.52 2.54 -5.65
C PHE A 10 7.79 2.83 -6.46
N PRO A 11 7.78 3.72 -7.48
CA PRO A 11 8.97 3.99 -8.30
C PRO A 11 10.04 4.84 -7.59
N PHE A 12 9.79 5.29 -6.36
CA PHE A 12 10.71 6.12 -5.58
C PHE A 12 11.31 5.36 -4.40
N VAL A 13 10.46 4.82 -3.54
CA VAL A 13 10.86 4.12 -2.31
C VAL A 13 11.28 2.70 -2.62
N HIS A 14 10.62 2.04 -3.57
CA HIS A 14 10.83 0.64 -3.94
C HIS A 14 11.39 0.46 -5.36
N ASP A 15 12.20 1.42 -5.82
CA ASP A 15 12.84 1.35 -7.14
C ASP A 15 13.67 0.07 -7.29
N GLY A 16 13.48 -0.61 -8.42
CA GLY A 16 14.12 -1.90 -8.71
C GLY A 16 13.39 -3.11 -8.11
N TRP A 17 12.25 -2.92 -7.45
CA TRP A 17 11.40 -4.02 -7.00
C TRP A 17 9.90 -3.85 -7.27
N LEU A 18 9.22 -2.94 -6.56
CA LEU A 18 7.79 -2.64 -6.79
C LEU A 18 7.59 -1.50 -7.78
N GLY A 19 8.64 -0.75 -8.10
CA GLY A 19 8.57 0.28 -9.13
C GLY A 19 9.84 0.37 -9.99
N ASP A 20 9.76 1.21 -11.02
CA ASP A 20 10.87 1.58 -11.88
C ASP A 20 10.91 3.11 -11.99
N ARG A 21 12.02 3.72 -11.58
CA ARG A 21 12.19 5.19 -11.63
C ARG A 21 12.02 5.82 -13.02
N ASN A 22 12.06 5.03 -14.09
CA ASN A 22 11.80 5.51 -15.45
C ASN A 22 10.31 5.51 -15.82
N TYR A 23 9.45 4.90 -14.99
CA TYR A 23 8.00 4.79 -15.18
C TYR A 23 7.29 5.25 -13.90
N THR A 24 7.23 6.58 -13.71
CA THR A 24 6.67 7.21 -12.50
C THR A 24 5.22 7.67 -12.65
N GLU A 25 4.66 7.59 -13.84
CA GLU A 25 3.26 7.96 -14.09
C GLU A 25 2.32 6.94 -13.42
N VAL A 26 1.37 7.44 -12.63
CA VAL A 26 0.35 6.64 -11.96
C VAL A 26 -0.90 6.66 -12.84
N GLU A 27 -1.15 5.52 -13.51
CA GLU A 27 -2.35 5.31 -14.31
C GLU A 27 -3.63 5.41 -13.48
N ASP A 28 -4.75 5.69 -14.17
CA ASP A 28 -6.05 5.80 -13.53
C ASP A 28 -6.52 4.47 -12.93
N TYR A 29 -7.12 4.51 -11.73
CA TYR A 29 -7.67 3.32 -11.06
C TYR A 29 -8.92 3.64 -10.24
N GLU A 30 -9.85 2.70 -10.13
CA GLU A 30 -11.08 2.93 -9.37
C GLU A 30 -10.88 2.71 -7.86
N VAL A 31 -11.57 3.50 -7.03
CA VAL A 31 -11.70 3.25 -5.59
C VAL A 31 -13.17 3.28 -5.21
N LYS A 32 -13.61 2.28 -4.46
CA LYS A 32 -14.99 2.14 -3.98
C LYS A 32 -14.97 2.06 -2.46
N VAL A 33 -15.83 2.84 -1.82
CA VAL A 33 -16.08 2.79 -0.38
C VAL A 33 -17.55 2.48 -0.21
N ASP A 34 -17.82 1.37 0.45
CA ASP A 34 -19.14 0.98 0.93
C ASP A 34 -19.18 1.14 2.45
N LYS A 35 -20.33 0.86 3.07
CA LYS A 35 -20.55 1.07 4.50
C LYS A 35 -19.43 0.48 5.39
N ASP A 36 -19.00 -0.74 5.07
CA ASP A 36 -18.07 -1.52 5.90
C ASP A 36 -16.81 -1.95 5.12
N SER A 37 -16.54 -1.37 3.94
CA SER A 37 -15.38 -1.77 3.14
C SER A 37 -14.80 -0.69 2.23
N LEU A 38 -13.49 -0.77 2.00
CA LEU A 38 -12.76 -0.01 1.00
C LEU A 38 -12.14 -0.98 0.00
N THR A 39 -12.29 -0.70 -1.30
CA THR A 39 -11.68 -1.49 -2.37
C THR A 39 -10.97 -0.58 -3.36
N MET A 40 -9.70 -0.88 -3.61
CA MET A 40 -8.97 -0.35 -4.76
C MET A 40 -9.09 -1.35 -5.90
N GLY A 41 -9.61 -0.90 -7.04
CA GLY A 41 -9.71 -1.67 -8.26
C GLY A 41 -8.34 -2.09 -8.80
N LYS A 42 -8.34 -2.76 -9.95
CA LYS A 42 -7.10 -3.18 -10.61
C LYS A 42 -6.29 -1.94 -11.00
N TYR A 43 -5.08 -1.85 -10.47
CA TYR A 43 -4.09 -0.84 -10.81
C TYR A 43 -2.88 -1.54 -11.46
N GLN A 44 -2.52 -1.11 -12.67
CA GLN A 44 -1.37 -1.64 -13.40
C GLN A 44 -0.15 -0.74 -13.21
N PHE A 45 1.01 -1.33 -12.93
CA PHE A 45 2.26 -0.61 -12.74
C PHE A 45 3.45 -1.37 -13.31
N HIS A 46 4.52 -0.64 -13.61
CA HIS A 46 5.79 -1.21 -14.07
C HIS A 46 6.71 -1.51 -12.89
N ALA A 47 7.21 -2.74 -12.84
CA ALA A 47 8.07 -3.22 -11.77
C ALA A 47 9.19 -4.10 -12.33
N SER A 48 10.20 -4.40 -11.50
CA SER A 48 11.25 -5.31 -11.94
C SER A 48 10.71 -6.73 -12.15
N LYS A 49 11.36 -7.48 -13.06
CA LYS A 49 10.93 -8.84 -13.38
C LYS A 49 11.10 -9.75 -12.17
N PHE A 50 10.07 -10.53 -11.89
CA PHE A 50 10.16 -11.60 -10.89
C PHE A 50 11.07 -12.74 -11.38
N ASN A 51 11.05 -13.03 -12.68
CA ASN A 51 11.89 -14.01 -13.36
C ASN A 51 12.44 -13.43 -14.69
N ASN A 52 13.67 -13.77 -15.06
CA ASN A 52 14.36 -13.22 -16.25
C ASN A 52 13.69 -13.56 -17.61
N ASN A 53 12.68 -14.42 -17.63
CA ASN A 53 12.13 -14.98 -18.88
C ASN A 53 10.89 -14.25 -19.43
N THR A 54 10.28 -13.33 -18.70
CA THR A 54 9.13 -12.55 -19.20
C THR A 54 9.63 -11.31 -19.93
N GLN A 55 9.02 -10.96 -21.08
CA GLN A 55 9.24 -9.64 -21.70
C GLN A 55 8.40 -8.55 -21.05
N ASP A 56 7.31 -8.93 -20.37
CA ASP A 56 6.38 -8.04 -19.71
C ASP A 56 6.81 -7.75 -18.26
N ASN A 57 6.95 -6.45 -17.95
CA ASN A 57 7.30 -5.91 -16.63
C ASN A 57 6.06 -5.35 -15.90
N SER A 58 4.87 -5.53 -16.47
CA SER A 58 3.62 -5.09 -15.86
C SER A 58 3.22 -6.02 -14.72
N ARG A 59 2.73 -5.40 -13.65
CA ARG A 59 2.04 -6.07 -12.55
C ARG A 59 0.71 -5.38 -12.35
N VAL A 60 -0.29 -6.15 -11.95
CA VAL A 60 -1.62 -5.63 -11.60
C VAL A 60 -1.87 -5.92 -10.14
N THR A 61 -2.13 -4.89 -9.35
CA THR A 61 -2.51 -5.03 -7.93
C THR A 61 -3.94 -4.57 -7.69
N SER A 62 -4.54 -5.07 -6.62
CA SER A 62 -5.85 -4.67 -6.12
C SER A 62 -5.89 -4.85 -4.60
N TYR A 63 -6.62 -3.98 -3.91
CA TYR A 63 -6.74 -3.99 -2.46
C TYR A 63 -8.19 -4.13 -2.04
N SER A 64 -8.44 -4.92 -0.99
CA SER A 64 -9.74 -5.04 -0.34
C SER A 64 -9.57 -4.96 1.17
N MET A 65 -10.37 -4.12 1.81
CA MET A 65 -10.37 -3.91 3.25
C MET A 65 -11.81 -4.00 3.76
N SER A 66 -12.09 -4.97 4.62
CA SER A 66 -13.32 -5.03 5.43
C SER A 66 -13.09 -4.61 6.89
N HIS A 67 -11.84 -4.29 7.22
CA HIS A 67 -11.42 -3.79 8.54
C HIS A 67 -10.34 -2.72 8.32
N PRO A 68 -10.39 -1.56 9.00
CA PRO A 68 -9.50 -0.43 8.71
C PRO A 68 -8.01 -0.74 8.93
N LEU A 69 -7.69 -1.75 9.74
CA LEU A 69 -6.30 -2.15 10.03
C LEU A 69 -5.90 -3.50 9.42
N CYS A 70 -6.71 -4.05 8.50
CA CYS A 70 -6.37 -5.26 7.75
C CYS A 70 -6.59 -5.05 6.25
N GLN A 71 -5.60 -5.40 5.44
CA GLN A 71 -5.66 -5.28 3.98
C GLN A 71 -5.45 -6.66 3.36
N TYR A 72 -6.36 -7.05 2.47
CA TYR A 72 -6.14 -8.13 1.51
C TYR A 72 -5.61 -7.53 0.21
N CYS A 73 -4.42 -7.95 -0.21
CA CYS A 73 -3.80 -7.54 -1.46
C CYS A 73 -3.72 -8.75 -2.41
N SER A 74 -3.96 -8.49 -3.70
CA SER A 74 -3.74 -9.46 -4.78
C SER A 74 -2.92 -8.82 -5.87
N THR A 75 -1.68 -9.29 -6.04
CA THR A 75 -0.76 -8.89 -7.10
C THR A 75 -0.61 -10.01 -8.13
N GLU A 76 -0.89 -9.70 -9.38
CA GLU A 76 -0.80 -10.62 -10.52
C GLU A 76 0.27 -10.13 -11.49
N ALA A 77 1.14 -11.06 -11.88
CA ALA A 77 2.07 -10.93 -13.01
C ALA A 77 1.87 -12.14 -13.94
N SER A 78 2.47 -12.13 -15.13
CA SER A 78 2.21 -13.14 -16.17
C SER A 78 2.37 -14.60 -15.71
N GLU A 79 3.26 -14.87 -14.75
CA GLU A 79 3.61 -16.23 -14.33
C GLU A 79 3.30 -16.54 -12.86
N ILE A 80 2.97 -15.53 -12.05
CA ILE A 80 2.80 -15.65 -10.61
C ILE A 80 1.66 -14.78 -10.11
N ARG A 81 0.84 -15.34 -9.21
CA ARG A 81 -0.14 -14.59 -8.42
C ARG A 81 0.29 -14.67 -6.96
N ILE A 82 0.46 -13.51 -6.35
CA ILE A 82 0.76 -13.37 -4.91
C ILE A 82 -0.45 -12.71 -4.28
N VAL A 83 -0.91 -13.28 -3.17
CA VAL A 83 -1.92 -12.65 -2.32
C VAL A 83 -1.37 -12.56 -0.92
N ASP A 84 -1.69 -11.49 -0.22
CA ASP A 84 -1.27 -11.30 1.15
C ASP A 84 -2.41 -10.73 2.00
N LEU A 85 -2.35 -11.10 3.29
CA LEU A 85 -3.15 -10.49 4.33
C LEU A 85 -2.20 -9.71 5.24
N MET A 86 -2.21 -8.39 5.06
CA MET A 86 -1.54 -7.46 5.96
C MET A 86 -2.42 -7.19 7.17
N THR A 87 -1.84 -7.27 8.36
CA THR A 87 -2.51 -6.91 9.62
C THR A 87 -1.65 -5.91 10.39
N ILE A 88 -2.28 -4.86 10.90
CA ILE A 88 -1.66 -3.85 11.75
C ILE A 88 -2.30 -3.94 13.13
N THR A 89 -1.51 -4.34 14.12
CA THR A 89 -1.94 -4.36 15.52
C THR A 89 -1.63 -2.98 16.14
N PRO A 90 -2.65 -2.18 16.52
CA PRO A 90 -2.41 -0.91 17.22
C PRO A 90 -2.00 -1.24 18.66
N ILE A 91 -0.74 -0.99 19.02
CA ILE A 91 -0.28 -1.13 20.42
C ILE A 91 -0.83 0.05 21.21
N ASP A 92 -0.63 1.25 20.68
CA ASP A 92 -1.20 2.50 21.15
C ASP A 92 -1.48 3.46 19.97
N GLU A 93 -1.70 4.77 20.24
CA GLU A 93 -2.00 5.75 19.20
C GLU A 93 -0.84 6.02 18.23
N ASP A 94 0.39 5.74 18.67
CA ASP A 94 1.62 6.13 17.97
C ASP A 94 2.52 4.92 17.63
N ASN A 95 2.18 3.71 18.10
CA ASN A 95 2.94 2.47 17.89
C ASN A 95 2.09 1.35 17.31
N SER A 96 2.66 0.61 16.35
CA SER A 96 1.98 -0.47 15.63
C SER A 96 2.88 -1.70 15.44
N VAL A 97 2.28 -2.89 15.37
CA VAL A 97 2.96 -4.11 14.87
C VAL A 97 2.37 -4.53 13.54
N LEU A 98 3.21 -4.53 12.51
CA LEU A 98 2.89 -4.99 11.17
C LEU A 98 3.19 -6.49 11.02
N ARG A 99 2.24 -7.25 10.46
CA ARG A 99 2.45 -8.66 10.08
C ARG A 99 1.80 -8.94 8.74
N TYR A 100 2.46 -9.79 7.95
CA TYR A 100 1.94 -10.31 6.70
C TYR A 100 1.77 -11.83 6.77
N LEU A 101 0.67 -12.32 6.22
CA LEU A 101 0.52 -13.70 5.76
C LEU A 101 0.56 -13.68 4.23
N ILE A 102 1.52 -14.37 3.63
CA ILE A 102 1.75 -14.34 2.18
C ILE A 102 1.44 -15.73 1.60
N MET A 103 0.68 -15.77 0.51
CA MET A 103 0.39 -16.96 -0.25
C MET A 103 0.66 -16.68 -1.73
N TRP A 104 1.15 -17.67 -2.45
CA TRP A 104 1.42 -17.51 -3.88
C TRP A 104 1.02 -18.76 -4.66
N LYS A 105 0.77 -18.55 -5.95
CA LYS A 105 0.61 -19.59 -6.95
C LYS A 105 1.52 -19.26 -8.11
N ASP A 106 2.53 -20.12 -8.33
CA ASP A 106 3.41 -20.06 -9.49
C ASP A 106 2.89 -21.01 -10.57
N SER A 107 2.96 -20.58 -11.82
CA SER A 107 2.66 -21.39 -13.01
C SER A 107 3.81 -22.31 -13.40
N LYS A 108 5.04 -22.00 -12.96
CA LYS A 108 6.24 -22.82 -13.17
C LYS A 108 6.60 -23.55 -11.87
N THR A 109 7.08 -24.78 -12.00
CA THR A 109 7.65 -25.54 -10.88
C THR A 109 9.04 -24.99 -10.54
N LEU A 110 9.11 -23.78 -10.00
CA LEU A 110 10.29 -23.39 -9.21
C LEU A 110 10.35 -24.27 -7.96
N ASP A 111 11.57 -24.51 -7.46
CA ASP A 111 11.74 -25.09 -6.14
C ASP A 111 11.03 -24.21 -5.10
N SER A 112 10.02 -24.78 -4.43
CA SER A 112 9.12 -24.04 -3.54
C SER A 112 9.87 -23.30 -2.43
N LYS A 113 10.97 -23.88 -1.91
CA LYS A 113 11.79 -23.26 -0.86
C LYS A 113 12.58 -22.07 -1.38
N THR A 114 13.16 -22.20 -2.57
CA THR A 114 13.87 -21.09 -3.22
C THR A 114 12.93 -19.91 -3.48
N LEU A 115 11.68 -20.18 -3.89
CA LEU A 115 10.68 -19.15 -4.12
C LEU A 115 10.22 -18.47 -2.83
N GLU A 116 9.94 -19.25 -1.78
CA GLU A 116 9.61 -18.74 -0.44
C GLU A 116 10.68 -17.76 0.08
N SER A 117 11.95 -18.17 0.08
CA SER A 117 13.05 -17.32 0.54
C SER A 117 13.17 -16.01 -0.24
N LYS A 118 12.93 -16.05 -1.57
CA LYS A 118 12.94 -14.85 -2.41
C LYS A 118 11.78 -13.91 -2.08
N ILE A 119 10.57 -14.45 -1.93
CA ILE A 119 9.38 -13.65 -1.58
C ILE A 119 9.58 -12.99 -0.21
N LEU A 120 10.02 -13.75 0.79
CA LEU A 120 10.25 -13.21 2.13
C LEU A 120 11.31 -12.11 2.14
N ALA A 121 12.46 -12.32 1.47
CA ALA A 121 13.50 -11.30 1.38
C ALA A 121 13.01 -10.02 0.68
N LYS A 122 12.08 -10.14 -0.26
CA LYS A 122 11.50 -9.00 -0.96
C LYS A 122 10.49 -8.22 -0.14
N PHE A 123 9.62 -8.92 0.60
CA PHE A 123 8.73 -8.27 1.55
C PHE A 123 9.52 -7.57 2.66
N ASP A 124 10.52 -8.23 3.23
CA ASP A 124 11.42 -7.67 4.26
C ASP A 124 12.07 -6.37 3.79
N GLN A 125 12.67 -6.38 2.60
CA GLN A 125 13.27 -5.18 2.00
C GLN A 125 12.26 -4.03 1.88
N THR A 126 11.08 -4.28 1.29
CA THR A 126 10.07 -3.23 1.09
C THR A 126 9.51 -2.69 2.40
N ILE A 127 9.29 -3.56 3.39
CA ILE A 127 8.77 -3.16 4.70
C ILE A 127 9.76 -2.21 5.39
N GLU A 128 11.06 -2.51 5.34
CA GLU A 128 12.09 -1.64 5.93
C GLU A 128 12.21 -0.29 5.20
N GLU A 129 12.04 -0.29 3.87
CA GLU A 129 11.99 0.94 3.08
C GLU A 129 10.79 1.82 3.48
N ASP A 130 9.61 1.22 3.70
CA ASP A 130 8.41 1.92 4.19
C ASP A 130 8.55 2.41 5.63
N ILE A 131 9.10 1.59 6.53
CA ILE A 131 9.34 1.94 7.94
C ILE A 131 10.17 3.22 8.05
N ARG A 132 11.17 3.40 7.17
CA ARG A 132 11.98 4.61 7.13
C ARG A 132 11.14 5.86 6.85
N ILE A 133 10.16 5.78 5.96
CA ILE A 133 9.24 6.88 5.66
C ILE A 133 8.30 7.10 6.84
N LEU A 134 7.65 6.04 7.35
CA LEU A 134 6.71 6.09 8.46
C LEU A 134 7.31 6.76 9.70
N HIS A 135 8.54 6.40 10.09
CA HIS A 135 9.22 7.00 11.24
C HIS A 135 9.60 8.47 11.06
N SER A 136 9.54 9.01 9.84
CA SER A 136 9.88 10.41 9.53
C SER A 136 8.68 11.33 9.39
N GLN A 137 7.46 10.77 9.26
CA GLN A 137 6.25 11.55 9.03
C GLN A 137 5.85 12.36 10.27
N GLN A 138 5.39 13.59 10.06
CA GLN A 138 4.90 14.49 11.09
C GLN A 138 3.64 15.23 10.60
N PRO A 139 2.57 15.34 11.41
CA PRO A 139 2.42 14.75 12.74
C PRO A 139 2.41 13.21 12.71
N THR A 140 2.70 12.57 13.85
CA THR A 140 2.74 11.10 13.96
C THR A 140 1.39 10.45 13.69
N ARG A 141 0.30 11.08 14.14
CA ARG A 141 -1.08 10.60 13.93
C ARG A 141 -1.57 10.99 12.55
N LEU A 142 -2.38 10.13 11.93
CA LEU A 142 -2.88 10.33 10.57
C LEU A 142 -3.83 11.54 10.51
N PRO A 143 -3.52 12.60 9.74
CA PRO A 143 -4.45 13.70 9.53
C PRO A 143 -5.69 13.22 8.76
N LEU A 144 -6.87 13.45 9.32
CA LEU A 144 -8.13 13.26 8.60
C LEU A 144 -8.46 14.49 7.77
N LEU A 145 -9.40 14.32 6.84
CA LEU A 145 -9.88 15.43 6.01
C LEU A 145 -10.53 16.52 6.88
N ALA A 146 -9.79 17.61 7.06
CA ALA A 146 -10.23 18.79 7.79
C ALA A 146 -11.35 19.51 7.00
N PRO A 147 -12.31 20.15 7.70
CA PRO A 147 -13.14 21.16 7.06
C PRO A 147 -12.23 22.24 6.48
N LYS A 148 -12.45 22.62 5.20
CA LYS A 148 -11.78 23.77 4.57
C LYS A 148 -11.84 24.95 5.55
N GLN A 149 -10.68 25.43 6.02
CA GLN A 149 -10.45 26.53 6.98
C GLN A 149 -10.17 26.12 8.43
N ILE A 150 -8.93 25.71 8.70
CA ILE A 150 -8.24 26.14 9.93
C ILE A 150 -6.87 26.65 9.51
N ASN A 151 -6.65 27.96 9.63
CA ASN A 151 -5.33 28.58 9.52
C ASN A 151 -4.48 28.17 10.73
N THR A 152 -3.93 26.95 10.72
CA THR A 152 -2.88 26.56 11.67
C THR A 152 -1.55 27.08 11.14
N GLN A 153 -0.99 28.08 11.82
CA GLN A 153 0.26 28.77 11.45
C GLN A 153 1.53 27.88 11.42
N TRP A 154 1.44 26.59 11.79
CA TRP A 154 2.62 25.78 12.10
C TRP A 154 2.81 24.52 11.23
N PHE A 155 1.76 23.99 10.61
CA PHE A 155 1.86 22.90 9.62
C PHE A 155 0.86 23.14 8.48
N PRO A 156 1.30 23.13 7.20
CA PRO A 156 0.39 23.20 6.07
C PRO A 156 -0.48 21.93 6.02
N HIS A 157 -1.73 22.07 5.58
CA HIS A 157 -2.62 20.94 5.33
C HIS A 157 -2.03 20.01 4.26
N GLU A 158 -2.36 18.72 4.35
CA GLU A 158 -2.01 17.76 3.29
C GLU A 158 -2.57 18.23 1.95
N VAL A 159 -1.75 18.08 0.89
CA VAL A 159 -2.15 18.35 -0.49
C VAL A 159 -2.41 17.00 -1.14
N HIS A 160 -3.53 16.89 -1.85
CA HIS A 160 -3.91 15.67 -2.53
C HIS A 160 -3.96 15.88 -4.05
N VAL A 161 -3.40 14.93 -4.79
CA VAL A 161 -3.44 14.84 -6.25
C VAL A 161 -4.29 13.62 -6.68
N PRO A 162 -4.66 13.47 -7.97
CA PRO A 162 -5.56 12.39 -8.39
C PRO A 162 -5.10 10.97 -8.06
N SER A 163 -3.79 10.72 -7.96
CA SER A 163 -3.21 9.43 -7.56
C SER A 163 -3.47 9.08 -6.10
N ASP A 164 -3.84 10.05 -5.25
CA ASP A 164 -4.04 9.86 -3.80
C ASP A 164 -5.47 9.45 -3.47
N ARG A 165 -6.30 9.17 -4.48
CA ARG A 165 -7.72 8.86 -4.29
C ARG A 165 -7.97 7.71 -3.29
N CYS A 166 -7.08 6.72 -3.22
CA CYS A 166 -7.21 5.60 -2.28
C CYS A 166 -6.99 6.05 -0.84
N THR A 167 -5.91 6.78 -0.58
CA THR A 167 -5.54 7.30 0.75
C THR A 167 -6.51 8.39 1.22
N VAL A 168 -7.02 9.22 0.31
CA VAL A 168 -8.11 10.17 0.57
C VAL A 168 -9.42 9.45 0.91
N ALA A 169 -9.77 8.40 0.16
CA ALA A 169 -10.96 7.60 0.43
C ALA A 169 -10.86 6.89 1.80
N TYR A 170 -9.66 6.41 2.17
CA TYR A 170 -9.39 5.81 3.47
C TYR A 170 -9.56 6.81 4.62
N ARG A 171 -8.99 8.03 4.51
CA ARG A 171 -9.20 9.10 5.50
C ARG A 171 -10.69 9.44 5.67
N ARG A 172 -11.45 9.51 4.56
CA ARG A 172 -12.90 9.72 4.62
C ARG A 172 -13.62 8.56 5.31
N TRP A 173 -13.27 7.33 4.97
CA TRP A 173 -13.88 6.12 5.54
C TRP A 173 -13.63 6.01 7.05
N LEU A 174 -12.41 6.30 7.53
CA LEU A 174 -12.11 6.36 8.97
C LEU A 174 -12.99 7.37 9.71
N LYS A 175 -13.23 8.53 9.09
CA LYS A 175 -14.12 9.56 9.65
C LYS A 175 -15.57 9.09 9.71
N GLU A 176 -16.06 8.39 8.69
CA GLU A 176 -17.40 7.81 8.65
C GLU A 176 -17.57 6.68 9.69
N LEU A 177 -16.52 5.90 9.94
CA LEU A 177 -16.47 4.91 11.02
C LEU A 177 -16.36 5.52 12.43
N GLY A 178 -16.18 6.85 12.54
CA GLY A 178 -16.03 7.54 13.82
C GLY A 178 -14.71 7.25 14.53
N VAL A 179 -13.65 6.91 13.78
CA VAL A 179 -12.32 6.67 14.36
C VAL A 179 -11.74 7.98 14.89
N THR A 180 -11.35 7.97 16.16
CA THR A 180 -10.68 9.11 16.83
C THR A 180 -9.31 8.74 17.41
N TYR A 181 -8.94 7.47 17.36
CA TYR A 181 -7.71 6.93 17.96
C TYR A 181 -6.58 6.87 16.93
N GLY A 182 -5.41 7.45 17.21
CA GLY A 182 -4.26 7.45 16.29
C GLY A 182 -4.45 8.32 15.03
N VAL A 183 -5.44 9.21 15.04
CA VAL A 183 -5.77 10.16 13.96
C VAL A 183 -5.82 11.59 14.50
N CYS A 184 -5.71 12.60 13.64
CA CYS A 184 -5.80 14.02 14.02
C CYS A 184 -6.57 14.91 13.02
#